data_AF-A0A7N0TDI6-F1
#
_entry.id   AF-A0A7N0TDI6-F1
#
_cell.length_a   1.000
_cell.length_b   1.000
_cell.length_c   1.000
_cell.angle_alpha   90.00
_cell.angle_beta   90.00
_cell.angle_gamma   90.00
#
_symmetry.space_group_name_H-M   'P 1'
#
loop_
_entity.id
_entity.type
_entity.pdbx_description
1 polymer ?
#
loop_
_entity_poly.entity_id
_entity_poly.type
_entity_poly.pdbx_seq_one_letter_code
_entity_poly.pdbx_strand_id
1 'polypeptide(L)'
;MARRASTTAIGSIVDADLSEVGAGKEGWLVSNPNLLTALDTHYVAIANKSIVIVTGWSSGESDRVRILPELSPIEAEYISAIEWLVFGDDVRGLAIGTSSGYLMVYSLEGRLIHRQRIYFARIIKLRVRGTKRDLQHDTSSEEVCVVLPGVIARFDGSDIQKLLQWSIRENQSQFWDQNQSEPVGTHNSHAKIPYQLWNVNKYGACADAAITGVMPPPLMEVQSSQRYYCAVTVGEDAVISAFRLSEDKSRSLVGAILSKVVPATFSTIASVTKLLWRSDSQTPKAKEEKIQSFARASPLTCLKDHPRKGEKLTLSPSGTLAAITDSLGRILLLDTQARVVVRLWKGYRDASCLFMEMLVNKDTASSSSNYYGAVKSDYCLCLAIHAPRKGIIEVWQMRTGPRLVSVPCSKGSKMLQPTYRPATRELEYGRTNIGSRPSKQKSGGGIESLLAIPWMFAWTQTRFHLPVWLAFGETT
;
A
#
# COMPACT_ATOMS: atom_id res chain seq x y z
N MET A 1 14.49 23.73 -31.50
CA MET A 1 13.59 22.66 -31.00
C MET A 1 13.36 22.90 -29.51
N ALA A 2 12.16 23.35 -29.12
CA ALA A 2 11.84 23.51 -27.69
C ALA A 2 11.97 22.14 -27.00
N ARG A 3 12.77 22.07 -25.92
CA ARG A 3 12.81 20.87 -25.05
C ARG A 3 11.39 20.62 -24.56
N ARG A 4 10.73 19.55 -25.04
CA ARG A 4 9.47 19.09 -24.46
C ARG A 4 9.76 18.80 -22.98
N ALA A 5 9.20 19.60 -22.07
CA ALA A 5 9.33 19.34 -20.65
C ALA A 5 8.59 18.04 -20.34
N SER A 6 9.31 17.01 -19.89
CA SER A 6 8.76 15.71 -19.48
C SER A 6 8.22 15.72 -18.05
N THR A 7 8.19 16.90 -17.43
CA THR A 7 7.81 17.12 -16.04
C THR A 7 6.79 18.24 -15.97
N THR A 8 5.73 18.05 -15.18
CA THR A 8 4.78 19.10 -14.83
C THR A 8 5.04 19.49 -13.38
N ALA A 9 5.35 20.75 -13.13
CA ALA A 9 5.42 21.26 -11.77
C ALA A 9 4.00 21.27 -11.18
N ILE A 10 3.79 20.55 -10.09
CA ILE A 10 2.49 20.47 -9.41
C ILE A 10 2.34 21.62 -8.41
N GLY A 11 3.43 22.01 -7.75
CA GLY A 11 3.45 23.12 -6.80
C GLY A 11 4.69 23.13 -5.92
N SER A 12 4.67 23.98 -4.90
CA SER A 12 5.68 24.07 -3.85
C SER A 12 4.99 24.11 -2.48
N ILE A 13 5.49 23.33 -1.53
CA ILE A 13 5.01 23.36 -0.15
C ILE A 13 5.95 24.27 0.65
N VAL A 14 5.36 25.26 1.33
CA VAL A 14 6.07 26.14 2.25
C VAL A 14 5.40 26.05 3.61
N ASP A 15 6.11 25.47 4.58
CA ASP A 15 5.57 25.25 5.91
C ASP A 15 6.69 25.35 6.95
N ALA A 16 6.45 26.16 7.99
CA ALA A 16 7.42 26.44 9.04
C ALA A 16 7.73 25.19 9.87
N ASP A 17 6.72 24.33 10.06
CA ASP A 17 6.84 23.08 10.79
C ASP A 17 7.84 22.12 10.13
N LEU A 18 8.08 22.24 8.81
CA LEU A 18 9.05 21.39 8.11
C LEU A 18 10.47 21.51 8.68
N SER A 19 10.79 22.61 9.35
CA SER A 19 12.06 22.77 10.07
C SER A 19 12.24 21.71 11.17
N GLU A 20 11.16 21.26 11.82
CA GLU A 20 11.18 20.20 12.85
C GLU A 20 11.58 18.83 12.30
N VAL A 21 11.31 18.59 11.01
CA VAL A 21 11.73 17.38 10.29
C VAL A 21 13.05 17.58 9.52
N GLY A 22 13.70 18.72 9.70
CA GLY A 22 15.05 19.00 9.20
C GLY A 22 15.13 19.85 7.93
N ALA A 23 14.03 20.48 7.50
CA ALA A 23 14.07 21.44 6.41
C ALA A 23 14.95 22.66 6.76
N GLY A 24 15.54 23.28 5.72
CA GLY A 24 16.45 24.44 5.86
C GLY A 24 17.89 24.17 5.42
N LYS A 25 18.25 22.92 5.10
CA LYS A 25 19.53 22.56 4.49
C LYS A 25 19.33 21.97 3.10
N GLU A 26 20.22 22.25 2.17
CA GLU A 26 20.16 21.63 0.84
C GLU A 26 20.21 20.09 0.96
N GLY A 27 19.32 19.41 0.23
CA GLY A 27 19.26 17.94 0.23
C GLY A 27 18.72 17.30 1.50
N TRP A 28 18.15 18.05 2.46
CA TRP A 28 17.63 17.51 3.73
C TRP A 28 16.70 16.29 3.56
N LEU A 29 15.88 16.28 2.50
CA LEU A 29 14.91 15.21 2.20
C LEU A 29 15.56 13.85 1.88
N VAL A 30 16.81 13.84 1.42
CA VAL A 30 17.56 12.63 1.04
C VAL A 30 18.76 12.36 1.93
N SER A 31 19.32 13.39 2.55
CA SER A 31 20.51 13.27 3.41
C SER A 31 20.21 12.61 4.76
N ASN A 32 18.96 12.66 5.23
CA ASN A 32 18.56 12.03 6.47
C ASN A 32 17.93 10.64 6.22
N PRO A 33 18.62 9.53 6.56
CA PRO A 33 18.08 8.19 6.35
C PRO A 33 16.90 7.85 7.27
N ASN A 34 16.69 8.60 8.34
CA ASN A 34 15.57 8.42 9.27
C ASN A 34 14.33 9.22 8.85
N LEU A 35 14.41 10.01 7.78
CA LEU A 35 13.29 10.79 7.29
C LEU A 35 12.39 9.94 6.41
N LEU A 36 11.17 9.70 6.88
CA LEU A 36 10.17 8.92 6.20
C LEU A 36 9.22 9.83 5.43
N THR A 37 8.74 9.36 4.29
CA THR A 37 7.85 10.12 3.41
C THR A 37 6.82 9.20 2.80
N ALA A 38 5.55 9.56 2.87
CA ALA A 38 4.45 8.87 2.20
C ALA A 38 3.62 9.88 1.39
N LEU A 39 3.21 9.49 0.20
CA LEU A 39 2.49 10.34 -0.73
C LEU A 39 1.09 9.79 -0.98
N ASP A 40 0.08 10.63 -0.81
CA ASP A 40 -1.27 10.46 -1.33
C ASP A 40 -1.46 11.42 -2.53
N THR A 41 -2.52 11.26 -3.31
CA THR A 41 -2.86 12.17 -4.41
C THR A 41 -2.93 13.63 -3.96
N HIS A 42 -3.39 13.90 -2.74
CA HIS A 42 -3.62 15.27 -2.25
C HIS A 42 -2.66 15.71 -1.15
N TYR A 43 -2.05 14.76 -0.44
CA TYR A 43 -1.29 15.02 0.77
C TYR A 43 0.08 14.36 0.74
N VAL A 44 1.05 15.01 1.38
CA VAL A 44 2.36 14.45 1.69
C VAL A 44 2.47 14.34 3.20
N ALA A 45 2.86 13.16 3.69
CA ALA A 45 3.25 12.94 5.07
C ALA A 45 4.78 12.83 5.14
N ILE A 46 5.40 13.60 6.03
CA ILE A 46 6.84 13.60 6.30
C ILE A 46 7.04 13.35 7.78
N ALA A 47 7.83 12.34 8.13
CA ALA A 47 8.07 11.99 9.53
C ALA A 47 9.56 11.91 9.85
N ASN A 48 9.94 12.45 11.00
CA ASN A 48 11.21 12.13 11.66
C ASN A 48 10.98 11.01 12.69
N LYS A 49 11.85 10.87 13.70
CA LYS A 49 11.72 9.82 14.73
C LYS A 49 10.53 10.00 15.69
N SER A 50 9.98 11.19 15.83
CA SER A 50 8.99 11.51 16.89
C SER A 50 7.79 12.34 16.42
N ILE A 51 7.87 12.95 15.24
CA ILE A 51 6.85 13.88 14.72
C ILE A 51 6.50 13.49 13.29
N VAL A 52 5.23 13.62 12.93
CA VAL A 52 4.76 13.59 11.55
C VAL A 52 4.11 14.92 11.19
N ILE A 53 4.45 15.43 10.02
CA ILE A 53 3.81 16.59 9.40
C ILE A 53 3.07 16.09 8.16
N VAL A 54 1.78 16.39 8.11
CA VAL A 54 0.90 16.16 6.97
C VAL A 54 0.59 17.51 6.35
N THR A 55 0.76 17.61 5.04
CA THR A 55 0.55 18.85 4.31
C THR A 55 -0.07 18.57 2.94
N GLY A 56 -1.07 19.36 2.56
CA GLY A 56 -1.74 19.28 1.27
C GLY A 56 -0.97 20.00 0.15
N TRP A 57 -1.32 19.68 -1.10
CA TRP A 57 -0.85 20.45 -2.26
C TRP A 57 -1.57 21.80 -2.42
N SER A 58 -2.75 21.95 -1.79
CA SER A 58 -3.51 23.18 -1.82
C SER A 58 -2.87 24.22 -0.91
N SER A 59 -2.87 25.49 -1.31
CA SER A 59 -2.19 26.57 -0.59
C SER A 59 -2.90 27.01 0.72
N GLY A 60 -3.93 26.28 1.17
CA GLY A 60 -4.66 26.59 2.39
C GLY A 60 -3.92 26.12 3.65
N GLU A 61 -3.84 26.96 4.68
CA GLU A 61 -3.30 26.56 6.00
C GLU A 61 -4.12 25.45 6.68
N SER A 62 -5.38 25.28 6.30
CA SER A 62 -6.29 24.27 6.85
C SER A 62 -5.92 22.81 6.52
N ASP A 63 -5.04 22.58 5.54
CA ASP A 63 -4.61 21.24 5.12
C ASP A 63 -3.35 20.76 5.85
N ARG A 64 -2.91 21.47 6.90
CA ARG A 64 -1.69 21.19 7.65
C ARG A 64 -2.01 20.56 8.98
N VAL A 65 -1.42 19.39 9.22
CA VAL A 65 -1.64 18.64 10.46
C VAL A 65 -0.33 18.12 11.01
N ARG A 66 -0.11 18.42 12.29
CA ARG A 66 1.06 17.98 13.06
C ARG A 66 0.65 16.89 14.03
N ILE A 67 1.27 15.71 13.91
CA ILE A 67 0.98 14.54 14.73
C ILE A 67 2.19 14.25 15.62
N LEU A 68 1.92 14.13 16.92
CA LEU A 68 2.86 13.69 17.95
C LEU A 68 2.42 12.32 18.47
N PRO A 69 2.96 11.21 17.95
CA PRO A 69 2.58 9.89 18.42
C PRO A 69 2.99 9.65 19.88
N GLU A 70 2.14 8.93 20.62
CA GLU A 70 2.45 8.47 21.96
C GLU A 70 3.49 7.33 21.89
N LEU A 71 4.77 7.71 22.01
CA LEU A 71 5.92 6.82 21.95
C LEU A 71 6.48 6.57 23.36
N SER A 72 6.81 5.33 23.69
CA SER A 72 7.41 4.95 24.97
C SER A 72 8.82 5.52 25.14
N PRO A 73 9.07 6.44 26.10
CA PRO A 73 10.42 6.94 26.36
C PRO A 73 11.33 5.85 26.94
N ILE A 74 10.75 4.91 27.69
CA ILE A 74 11.48 3.82 28.37
C ILE A 74 12.08 2.86 27.34
N GLU A 75 11.33 2.56 26.28
CA GLU A 75 11.80 1.68 25.19
C GLU A 75 12.60 2.44 24.12
N ALA A 76 12.81 3.75 24.30
CA ALA A 76 13.32 4.66 23.27
C ALA A 76 12.58 4.48 21.93
N GLU A 77 11.26 4.37 22.00
CA GLU A 77 10.40 4.10 20.85
C GLU A 77 10.46 5.26 19.86
N TYR A 78 10.49 4.94 18.56
CA TYR A 78 10.53 5.93 17.49
C TYR A 78 9.72 5.47 16.28
N ILE A 79 9.29 6.44 15.47
CA ILE A 79 8.58 6.20 14.22
C ILE A 79 9.53 5.53 13.22
N SER A 80 9.15 4.36 12.71
CA SER A 80 10.00 3.56 11.84
C SER A 80 9.41 3.29 10.46
N ALA A 81 8.11 3.47 10.28
CA ALA A 81 7.43 3.38 8.99
C ALA A 81 6.20 4.32 8.97
N ILE A 82 5.89 4.87 7.79
CA ILE A 82 4.62 5.55 7.53
C ILE A 82 4.09 5.12 6.16
N GLU A 83 2.77 5.04 6.02
CA GLU A 83 2.10 4.77 4.74
C GLU A 83 0.66 5.30 4.80
N TRP A 84 0.14 5.80 3.68
CA TRP A 84 -1.26 6.18 3.63
C TRP A 84 -2.15 4.94 3.53
N LEU A 85 -3.28 4.98 4.21
CA LEU A 85 -4.35 4.01 4.09
C LEU A 85 -5.46 4.68 3.30
N VAL A 86 -5.65 4.30 2.04
CA VAL A 86 -6.67 4.88 1.16
C VAL A 86 -7.58 3.77 0.68
N PHE A 87 -8.86 3.86 1.04
CA PHE A 87 -9.90 2.88 0.71
C PHE A 87 -11.03 3.61 -0.03
N GLY A 88 -11.07 3.48 -1.36
CA GLY A 88 -11.94 4.31 -2.21
C GLY A 88 -11.56 5.79 -2.18
N ASP A 89 -12.51 6.68 -2.52
CA ASP A 89 -12.23 8.12 -2.65
C ASP A 89 -12.31 8.88 -1.32
N ASP A 90 -13.20 8.48 -0.41
CA ASP A 90 -13.54 9.27 0.79
C ASP A 90 -12.93 8.74 2.09
N VAL A 91 -12.51 7.48 2.15
CA VAL A 91 -12.01 6.88 3.39
C VAL A 91 -10.50 6.83 3.36
N ARG A 92 -9.86 7.67 4.18
CA ARG A 92 -8.40 7.68 4.30
C ARG A 92 -7.91 7.94 5.71
N GLY A 93 -6.70 7.48 5.98
CA GLY A 93 -5.97 7.72 7.22
C GLY A 93 -4.48 7.50 7.05
N LEU A 94 -3.70 7.87 8.04
CA LEU A 94 -2.26 7.67 8.04
C LEU A 94 -1.89 6.51 8.97
N ALA A 95 -1.22 5.49 8.45
CA ALA A 95 -0.63 4.43 9.26
C ALA A 95 0.80 4.80 9.66
N ILE A 96 1.11 4.62 10.94
CA ILE A 96 2.42 4.82 11.54
C ILE A 96 2.85 3.50 12.18
N GLY A 97 4.05 3.03 11.83
CA GLY A 97 4.71 1.88 12.45
C GLY A 97 5.84 2.35 13.36
N THR A 98 6.02 1.69 14.50
CA THR A 98 7.06 2.04 15.48
C THR A 98 8.18 1.01 15.60
N SER A 99 9.27 1.42 16.24
CA SER A 99 10.44 0.58 16.52
C SER A 99 10.18 -0.55 17.51
N SER A 100 9.15 -0.46 18.35
CA SER A 100 8.72 -1.53 19.25
C SER A 100 7.58 -2.38 18.67
N GLY A 101 7.13 -2.09 17.44
CA GLY A 101 6.21 -2.94 16.69
C GLY A 101 4.73 -2.59 16.83
N TYR A 102 4.42 -1.35 17.23
CA TYR A 102 3.06 -0.83 17.21
C TYR A 102 2.67 -0.33 15.82
N LEU A 103 1.49 -0.76 15.37
CA LEU A 103 0.76 -0.12 14.29
C LEU A 103 -0.21 0.90 14.91
N MET A 104 -0.08 2.15 14.50
CA MET A 104 -0.96 3.25 14.88
C MET A 104 -1.66 3.78 13.63
N VAL A 105 -2.94 4.11 13.73
CA VAL A 105 -3.73 4.68 12.63
C VAL A 105 -4.27 6.03 13.08
N TYR A 106 -4.02 7.06 12.27
CA TYR A 106 -4.42 8.43 12.53
C TYR A 106 -5.42 8.93 11.49
N SER A 107 -6.35 9.79 11.93
CA SER A 107 -7.23 10.55 11.05
C SER A 107 -6.45 11.65 10.32
N LEU A 108 -7.09 12.29 9.33
CA LEU A 108 -6.49 13.43 8.63
C LEU A 108 -6.29 14.63 9.56
N GLU A 109 -7.12 14.76 10.59
CA GLU A 109 -7.05 15.80 11.62
C GLU A 109 -6.01 15.50 12.71
N GLY A 110 -5.29 14.37 12.60
CA GLY A 110 -4.22 14.00 13.53
C GLY A 110 -4.70 13.31 14.81
N ARG A 111 -5.97 12.87 14.87
CA ARG A 111 -6.50 12.07 15.98
C ARG A 111 -6.06 10.62 15.87
N LEU A 112 -5.60 10.02 16.97
CA LEU A 112 -5.32 8.59 17.05
C LEU A 112 -6.63 7.80 16.99
N ILE A 113 -6.79 6.97 15.96
CA ILE A 113 -7.96 6.10 15.76
C ILE A 113 -7.70 4.72 16.35
N HIS A 114 -6.50 4.17 16.18
CA HIS A 114 -6.17 2.82 16.63
C HIS A 114 -4.70 2.66 16.97
N ARG A 115 -4.39 1.85 17.98
CA ARG A 115 -3.03 1.46 18.39
C ARG A 115 -3.01 -0.02 18.76
N GLN A 116 -2.14 -0.79 18.11
CA GLN A 116 -2.02 -2.23 18.37
C GLN A 116 -0.60 -2.73 18.14
N ARG A 117 -0.08 -3.50 19.10
CA ARG A 117 1.19 -4.21 18.94
C ARG A 117 1.02 -5.43 18.03
N ILE A 118 1.81 -5.48 16.96
CA ILE A 118 1.77 -6.58 15.99
C ILE A 118 2.73 -7.68 16.39
N TYR A 119 3.96 -7.30 16.71
CA TYR A 119 5.03 -8.19 17.10
C TYR A 119 6.12 -7.38 17.84
N PHE A 120 6.97 -8.04 18.64
CA PHE A 120 8.05 -7.36 19.37
C PHE A 120 9.27 -7.16 18.48
N ALA A 121 9.11 -6.38 17.41
CA ALA A 121 10.20 -5.98 16.53
C ALA A 121 9.84 -4.67 15.83
N ARG A 122 10.85 -3.96 15.33
CA ARG A 122 10.65 -2.75 14.52
C ARG A 122 9.84 -3.05 13.27
N ILE A 123 8.81 -2.26 13.02
CA ILE A 123 8.14 -2.25 11.72
C ILE A 123 9.07 -1.60 10.70
N ILE A 124 9.47 -2.36 9.68
CA ILE A 124 10.36 -1.88 8.62
C ILE A 124 9.55 -1.20 7.51
N LYS A 125 8.39 -1.76 7.16
CA LYS A 125 7.59 -1.26 6.05
C LYS A 125 6.10 -1.52 6.28
N LEU A 126 5.30 -0.54 5.91
CA LEU A 126 3.85 -0.66 5.76
C LEU A 126 3.54 -0.62 4.27
N ARG A 127 2.60 -1.43 3.81
CA ARG A 127 2.18 -1.48 2.41
C ARG A 127 0.67 -1.63 2.33
N VAL A 128 0.05 -0.86 1.46
CA VAL A 128 -1.36 -1.03 1.10
C VAL A 128 -1.45 -1.54 -0.31
N ARG A 129 -2.35 -2.49 -0.52
CA ARG A 129 -2.54 -3.11 -1.82
C ARG A 129 -4.00 -3.47 -2.06
N GLY A 130 -4.48 -3.23 -3.27
CA GLY A 130 -5.67 -3.90 -3.80
C GLY A 130 -5.34 -5.25 -4.44
N THR A 131 -6.07 -6.29 -4.08
CA THR A 131 -6.14 -7.54 -4.83
C THR A 131 -7.39 -7.50 -5.70
N LYS A 132 -7.24 -7.47 -7.02
CA LYS A 132 -8.36 -7.76 -7.92
C LYS A 132 -8.62 -9.27 -7.81
N ARG A 133 -9.80 -9.65 -7.30
CA ARG A 133 -10.32 -11.00 -7.54
C ARG A 133 -10.53 -11.16 -9.05
N ASP A 134 -10.44 -12.39 -9.53
CA ASP A 134 -10.39 -12.73 -10.95
C ASP A 134 -11.39 -11.96 -11.83
N LEU A 135 -11.15 -11.91 -13.13
CA LEU A 135 -12.00 -11.24 -14.14
C LEU A 135 -13.49 -11.62 -14.07
N GLN A 136 -13.85 -12.70 -13.37
CA GLN A 136 -15.23 -13.17 -13.19
C GLN A 136 -15.88 -12.77 -11.85
N HIS A 137 -15.13 -12.36 -10.83
CA HIS A 137 -15.68 -12.05 -9.50
C HIS A 137 -15.32 -10.62 -9.08
N ASP A 138 -16.35 -9.77 -9.01
CA ASP A 138 -16.25 -8.31 -8.96
C ASP A 138 -15.89 -7.70 -7.59
N THR A 139 -15.19 -8.46 -6.74
CA THR A 139 -14.90 -8.04 -5.37
C THR A 139 -13.40 -7.83 -5.20
N SER A 140 -12.90 -6.61 -5.42
CA SER A 140 -11.54 -6.26 -5.02
C SER A 140 -11.42 -6.29 -3.50
N SER A 141 -10.47 -7.05 -2.96
CA SER A 141 -10.13 -6.99 -1.53
C SER A 141 -8.85 -6.19 -1.34
N GLU A 142 -8.89 -5.16 -0.53
CA GLU A 142 -7.68 -4.46 -0.10
C GLU A 142 -7.02 -5.19 1.06
N GLU A 143 -5.72 -5.06 1.17
CA GLU A 143 -4.94 -5.64 2.26
C GLU A 143 -3.85 -4.67 2.71
N VAL A 144 -3.61 -4.65 4.01
CA VAL A 144 -2.52 -3.88 4.62
C VAL A 144 -1.50 -4.85 5.15
N CYS A 145 -0.28 -4.76 4.63
CA CYS A 145 0.84 -5.59 5.02
C CYS A 145 1.76 -4.81 5.96
N VAL A 146 2.11 -5.42 7.08
CA VAL A 146 3.12 -4.94 8.02
C VAL A 146 4.33 -5.86 7.92
N VAL A 147 5.48 -5.29 7.56
CA VAL A 147 6.74 -6.01 7.39
C VAL A 147 7.65 -5.73 8.57
N LEU A 148 8.13 -6.79 9.21
CA LEU A 148 9.09 -6.76 10.30
C LEU A 148 10.26 -7.72 9.97
N PRO A 149 11.41 -7.66 10.66
CA PRO A 149 12.52 -8.57 10.41
C PRO A 149 12.09 -10.05 10.49
N GLY A 150 12.03 -10.72 9.34
CA GLY A 150 11.65 -12.14 9.25
C GLY A 150 10.17 -12.43 9.53
N VAL A 151 9.30 -11.42 9.61
CA VAL A 151 7.88 -11.57 9.93
C VAL A 151 7.03 -10.69 9.02
N ILE A 152 5.92 -11.24 8.54
CA ILE A 152 4.91 -10.50 7.78
C ILE A 152 3.58 -10.64 8.51
N ALA A 153 2.90 -9.52 8.72
CA ALA A 153 1.52 -9.50 9.15
C ALA A 153 0.62 -8.96 8.03
N ARG A 154 -0.61 -9.49 7.93
CA ARG A 154 -1.62 -9.03 6.99
C ARG A 154 -2.90 -8.69 7.73
N PHE A 155 -3.46 -7.54 7.39
CA PHE A 155 -4.79 -7.12 7.78
C PHE A 155 -5.71 -7.17 6.56
N ASP A 156 -6.96 -7.56 6.77
CA ASP A 156 -8.00 -7.36 5.77
C ASP A 156 -8.33 -5.86 5.68
N GLY A 157 -8.29 -5.30 4.48
CA GLY A 157 -8.56 -3.89 4.24
C GLY A 157 -9.96 -3.50 4.67
N SER A 158 -10.94 -4.41 4.58
CA SER A 158 -12.32 -4.12 4.97
C SER A 158 -12.47 -3.84 6.47
N ASP A 159 -11.66 -4.47 7.32
CA ASP A 159 -11.73 -4.24 8.76
C ASP A 159 -11.11 -2.88 9.14
N ILE A 160 -10.04 -2.48 8.46
CA ILE A 160 -9.44 -1.15 8.61
C ILE A 160 -10.36 -0.07 8.03
N GLN A 161 -10.99 -0.33 6.89
CA GLN A 161 -11.95 0.57 6.28
C GLN A 161 -13.14 0.84 7.20
N LYS A 162 -13.72 -0.20 7.82
CA LYS A 162 -14.80 -0.06 8.81
C LYS A 162 -14.38 0.80 10.00
N LEU A 163 -13.16 0.61 10.51
CA LEU A 163 -12.60 1.40 11.59
C LEU A 163 -12.49 2.90 11.21
N LEU A 164 -11.94 3.19 10.03
CA LEU A 164 -11.83 4.56 9.54
C LEU A 164 -13.22 5.20 9.31
N GLN A 165 -14.15 4.47 8.69
CA GLN A 165 -15.52 4.93 8.49
C GLN A 165 -16.26 5.19 9.80
N TRP A 166 -16.04 4.35 10.81
CA TRP A 166 -16.59 4.57 12.15
C TRP A 166 -16.05 5.87 12.76
N SER A 167 -14.72 6.09 12.71
CA SER A 167 -14.10 7.33 13.20
C SER A 167 -14.63 8.58 12.49
N ILE A 168 -14.84 8.53 11.17
CA ILE A 168 -15.38 9.66 10.40
C ILE A 168 -16.83 9.97 10.83
N ARG A 169 -17.68 8.94 11.00
CA ARG A 169 -19.07 9.12 11.44
C ARG A 169 -19.17 9.68 12.85
N GLU A 170 -18.33 9.19 13.76
CA GLU A 170 -18.29 9.67 15.14
C GLU A 170 -17.91 11.16 15.22
N ASN A 171 -16.98 11.60 14.35
CA ASN A 171 -16.63 13.02 14.25
C ASN A 171 -17.81 13.87 13.73
N GLN A 172 -18.58 13.35 12.77
CA GLN A 172 -19.76 14.03 12.26
C GLN A 172 -20.88 14.10 13.31
N SER A 173 -21.12 13.04 14.08
CA SER A 173 -22.15 13.07 15.12
C SER A 173 -21.79 14.03 16.26
N GLN A 174 -20.52 14.07 16.70
CA GLN A 174 -20.08 15.04 17.71
C GLN A 174 -20.20 16.50 17.23
N PHE A 175 -20.09 16.74 15.92
CA PHE A 175 -20.35 18.06 15.32
C PHE A 175 -21.84 18.45 15.39
N TRP A 176 -22.76 17.51 15.19
CA TRP A 176 -24.22 17.76 15.28
C TRP A 176 -24.75 17.75 16.72
N ASP A 177 -24.13 17.01 17.64
CA ASP A 177 -24.51 16.92 19.05
C ASP A 177 -24.02 18.08 19.92
N GLN A 178 -23.37 19.10 19.34
CA GLN A 178 -23.08 20.37 20.04
C GLN A 178 -24.34 21.11 20.53
N ASN A 179 -25.55 20.65 20.17
CA ASN A 179 -26.81 21.19 20.66
C ASN A 179 -27.60 20.32 21.65
N GLN A 180 -27.14 19.12 22.02
CA GLN A 180 -27.81 18.33 23.08
C GLN A 180 -26.80 17.58 23.96
N SER A 181 -26.75 18.00 25.22
CA SER A 181 -26.04 17.36 26.32
C SER A 181 -26.64 15.99 26.67
N GLU A 182 -25.82 14.94 26.69
CA GLU A 182 -25.77 13.81 27.66
C GLU A 182 -24.62 12.86 27.26
N PRO A 183 -23.73 12.44 28.18
CA PRO A 183 -22.59 11.57 27.85
C PRO A 183 -23.04 10.10 27.78
N VAL A 184 -23.46 9.67 26.60
CA VAL A 184 -23.80 8.26 26.35
C VAL A 184 -22.52 7.43 26.20
N GLY A 185 -22.24 6.62 27.23
CA GLY A 185 -21.60 5.31 27.16
C GLY A 185 -20.27 5.20 26.40
N THR A 186 -19.18 4.99 27.15
CA THR A 186 -17.85 4.58 26.68
C THR A 186 -17.91 3.28 25.86
N HIS A 187 -18.26 3.38 24.58
CA HIS A 187 -18.18 2.26 23.64
C HIS A 187 -16.70 1.99 23.33
N ASN A 188 -16.23 0.81 23.72
CA ASN A 188 -14.85 0.32 23.61
C ASN A 188 -14.05 0.85 22.40
N SER A 189 -13.22 1.87 22.64
CA SER A 189 -12.20 2.44 21.74
C SER A 189 -11.02 1.48 21.42
N HIS A 190 -11.21 0.18 21.60
CA HIS A 190 -10.12 -0.81 21.70
C HIS A 190 -10.44 -2.17 21.05
N ALA A 191 -11.32 -2.23 20.05
CA ALA A 191 -11.50 -3.47 19.30
C ALA A 191 -10.21 -3.78 18.51
N LYS A 192 -9.48 -4.83 18.90
CA LYS A 192 -8.28 -5.28 18.17
C LYS A 192 -8.67 -5.67 16.75
N ILE A 193 -7.98 -5.11 15.76
CA ILE A 193 -8.19 -5.48 14.36
C ILE A 193 -7.57 -6.87 14.16
N PRO A 194 -8.33 -7.85 13.64
CA PRO A 194 -7.80 -9.18 13.36
C PRO A 194 -6.73 -9.09 12.26
N TYR A 195 -5.69 -9.91 12.40
CA TYR A 195 -4.62 -10.02 11.41
C TYR A 195 -4.17 -11.46 11.27
N GLN A 196 -3.42 -11.78 10.22
CA GLN A 196 -2.62 -13.00 10.11
C GLN A 196 -1.14 -12.67 10.30
N LEU A 197 -0.38 -13.61 10.84
CA LEU A 197 1.05 -13.44 11.13
C LEU A 197 1.82 -14.65 10.61
N TRP A 198 2.91 -14.42 9.87
CA TRP A 198 3.75 -15.46 9.29
C TRP A 198 5.22 -15.23 9.59
N ASN A 199 5.94 -16.32 9.84
CA ASN A 199 7.40 -16.28 9.93
C ASN A 199 8.01 -16.61 8.56
N VAL A 200 8.76 -15.67 8.01
CA VAL A 200 9.44 -15.78 6.70
C VAL A 200 10.97 -15.74 6.86
N ASN A 201 11.49 -16.07 8.04
CA ASN A 201 12.90 -15.93 8.38
C ASN A 201 13.78 -17.13 7.95
N LYS A 202 13.25 -18.10 7.19
CA LYS A 202 14.00 -19.32 6.81
C LYS A 202 15.31 -19.01 6.10
N TYR A 203 15.33 -17.95 5.29
CA TYR A 203 16.49 -17.54 4.50
C TYR A 203 17.11 -16.23 5.01
N GLY A 204 17.00 -15.98 6.32
CA GLY A 204 17.52 -14.77 6.95
C GLY A 204 16.48 -13.66 7.09
N ALA A 205 16.87 -12.61 7.83
CA ALA A 205 16.02 -11.47 8.06
C ALA A 205 15.82 -10.67 6.77
N CYS A 206 14.57 -10.27 6.51
CA CYS A 206 14.24 -9.47 5.34
C CYS A 206 14.52 -7.98 5.59
N ALA A 207 15.21 -7.34 4.64
CA ALA A 207 15.32 -5.88 4.56
C ALA A 207 14.01 -5.26 4.04
N ASP A 208 13.28 -6.00 3.21
CA ASP A 208 11.97 -5.61 2.69
C ASP A 208 11.16 -6.85 2.29
N ALA A 209 9.84 -6.74 2.26
CA ALA A 209 8.95 -7.81 1.86
C ALA A 209 7.61 -7.28 1.34
N ALA A 210 6.90 -8.12 0.58
CA ALA A 210 5.54 -7.83 0.17
C ALA A 210 4.75 -9.11 -0.13
N ILE A 211 3.44 -9.05 0.07
CA ILE A 211 2.50 -10.05 -0.44
C ILE A 211 2.22 -9.71 -1.91
N THR A 212 2.54 -10.64 -2.82
CA THR A 212 2.47 -10.40 -4.27
C THR A 212 1.14 -10.81 -4.88
N GLY A 213 0.33 -11.59 -4.18
CA GLY A 213 -1.01 -11.97 -4.60
C GLY A 213 -1.46 -13.31 -4.00
N VAL A 214 -2.65 -13.75 -4.41
CA VAL A 214 -3.21 -15.05 -4.04
C VAL A 214 -2.52 -16.15 -4.86
N MET A 215 -2.31 -17.31 -4.26
CA MET A 215 -1.79 -18.51 -4.90
C MET A 215 -2.88 -19.60 -4.94
N PRO A 216 -2.85 -20.46 -5.98
CA PRO A 216 -3.62 -21.68 -5.94
C PRO A 216 -3.12 -22.59 -4.79
N PRO A 217 -4.02 -23.44 -4.25
CA PRO A 217 -3.65 -24.42 -3.24
C PRO A 217 -2.54 -25.34 -3.77
N PRO A 218 -1.70 -25.90 -2.87
CA PRO A 218 -0.80 -26.99 -3.22
C PRO A 218 -1.57 -28.16 -3.86
N LEU A 219 -0.94 -28.90 -4.78
CA LEU A 219 -1.57 -30.03 -5.48
C LEU A 219 -2.18 -31.07 -4.52
N MET A 220 -1.56 -31.29 -3.37
CA MET A 220 -2.05 -32.23 -2.35
C MET A 220 -3.14 -31.66 -1.43
N GLU A 221 -3.48 -30.38 -1.57
CA GLU A 221 -4.44 -29.66 -0.73
C GLU A 221 -5.52 -28.97 -1.61
N VAL A 222 -5.74 -29.44 -2.85
CA VAL A 222 -6.65 -28.82 -3.84
C VAL A 222 -8.10 -28.73 -3.36
N GLN A 223 -8.54 -29.66 -2.50
CA GLN A 223 -9.87 -29.65 -1.90
C GLN A 223 -10.00 -28.71 -0.69
N SER A 224 -8.90 -28.05 -0.29
CA SER A 224 -8.91 -27.12 0.83
C SER A 224 -9.64 -25.83 0.46
N SER A 225 -10.56 -25.38 1.32
CA SER A 225 -11.19 -24.06 1.23
C SER A 225 -10.27 -22.92 1.70
N GLN A 226 -9.02 -23.22 2.08
CA GLN A 226 -8.07 -22.26 2.62
C GLN A 226 -7.48 -21.38 1.53
N ARG A 227 -7.25 -20.11 1.88
CA ARG A 227 -6.55 -19.17 1.01
C ARG A 227 -5.06 -19.26 1.21
N TYR A 228 -4.34 -19.16 0.09
CA TYR A 228 -2.90 -19.10 0.05
C TYR A 228 -2.44 -17.80 -0.57
N TYR A 229 -1.36 -17.23 -0.04
CA TYR A 229 -0.74 -16.01 -0.56
C TYR A 229 0.71 -16.29 -0.95
N CYS A 230 1.20 -15.56 -1.93
CA CYS A 230 2.63 -15.50 -2.25
C CYS A 230 3.23 -14.29 -1.53
N ALA A 231 4.31 -14.51 -0.79
CA ALA A 231 5.13 -13.43 -0.27
C ALA A 231 6.52 -13.50 -0.89
N VAL A 232 7.05 -12.33 -1.23
CA VAL A 232 8.44 -12.16 -1.65
C VAL A 232 9.16 -11.34 -0.59
N THR A 233 10.33 -11.80 -0.18
CA THR A 233 11.23 -11.11 0.73
C THR A 233 12.57 -10.85 0.04
N VAL A 234 13.24 -9.77 0.42
CA VAL A 234 14.60 -9.45 -0.01
C VAL A 234 15.44 -9.14 1.22
N GLY A 235 16.71 -9.52 1.23
CA GLY A 235 17.56 -9.32 2.39
C GLY A 235 19.03 -9.66 2.15
N GLU A 236 19.76 -9.74 3.26
CA GLU A 236 21.20 -9.94 3.28
C GLU A 236 21.62 -11.35 2.83
N ASP A 237 21.04 -12.38 3.45
CA ASP A 237 21.42 -13.78 3.21
C ASP A 237 20.86 -14.33 1.88
N ALA A 238 19.73 -13.78 1.43
CA ALA A 238 19.10 -14.10 0.16
C ALA A 238 18.57 -12.82 -0.48
N VAL A 239 19.06 -12.51 -1.69
CA VAL A 239 18.64 -11.34 -2.46
C VAL A 239 17.15 -11.39 -2.72
N ILE A 240 16.61 -12.59 -3.01
CA ILE A 240 15.18 -12.83 -3.19
C ILE A 240 14.83 -14.14 -2.51
N SER A 241 13.73 -14.19 -1.77
CA SER A 241 13.08 -15.42 -1.35
C SER A 241 11.57 -15.32 -1.56
N ALA A 242 10.94 -16.45 -1.88
CA ALA A 242 9.50 -16.53 -2.02
C ALA A 242 8.91 -17.59 -1.09
N PHE A 243 7.74 -17.29 -0.55
CA PHE A 243 7.01 -18.11 0.41
C PHE A 243 5.55 -18.23 0.00
N ARG A 244 4.96 -19.40 0.25
CA ARG A 244 3.53 -19.62 0.26
C ARG A 244 3.04 -19.50 1.70
N LEU A 245 2.14 -18.55 1.93
CA LEU A 245 1.53 -18.26 3.22
C LEU A 245 0.11 -18.86 3.25
N SER A 246 -0.23 -19.59 4.30
CA SER A 246 -1.57 -20.15 4.51
C SER A 246 -2.31 -19.38 5.60
N GLU A 247 -3.63 -19.23 5.51
CA GLU A 247 -4.44 -18.70 6.60
C GLU A 247 -4.55 -19.66 7.80
N ASP A 248 -4.18 -20.94 7.62
CA ASP A 248 -4.32 -21.97 8.64
C ASP A 248 -3.36 -21.80 9.82
N LYS A 249 -3.94 -21.75 11.02
CA LYS A 249 -3.22 -21.68 12.29
C LYS A 249 -2.94 -23.08 12.87
N SER A 250 -3.63 -24.12 12.43
CA SER A 250 -3.64 -25.46 13.04
C SER A 250 -2.42 -26.32 12.67
N ARG A 251 -1.63 -25.92 11.66
CA ARG A 251 -0.49 -26.70 11.13
C ARG A 251 0.85 -25.98 11.15
N SER A 252 0.98 -24.93 11.95
CA SER A 252 2.28 -24.30 12.18
C SER A 252 3.08 -25.13 13.18
N LEU A 253 3.73 -26.20 12.71
CA LEU A 253 4.73 -26.98 13.47
C LEU A 253 5.89 -26.11 14.00
N VAL A 254 5.96 -24.85 13.55
CA VAL A 254 6.98 -23.85 13.90
C VAL A 254 6.53 -22.97 15.08
N GLY A 255 5.23 -22.89 15.37
CA GLY A 255 4.67 -22.04 16.43
C GLY A 255 5.07 -22.44 17.85
N ALA A 256 5.42 -23.71 18.07
CA ALA A 256 5.89 -24.21 19.36
C ALA A 256 7.38 -23.96 19.63
N ILE A 257 8.18 -23.71 18.58
CA ILE A 257 9.66 -23.58 18.70
C ILE A 257 10.09 -22.11 18.64
N LEU A 258 9.41 -21.26 17.86
CA LEU A 258 9.80 -19.84 17.71
C LEU A 258 9.29 -18.90 18.81
N SER A 259 8.38 -19.34 19.69
CA SER A 259 8.11 -18.62 20.95
C SER A 259 9.31 -18.64 21.91
N LYS A 260 10.34 -19.45 21.62
CA LYS A 260 11.58 -19.54 22.41
C LYS A 260 12.81 -18.94 21.72
N VAL A 261 12.70 -18.49 20.46
CA VAL A 261 13.84 -17.89 19.72
C VAL A 261 13.48 -16.46 19.29
N VAL A 262 13.08 -15.66 20.27
CA VAL A 262 13.40 -14.22 20.23
C VAL A 262 14.93 -14.16 20.31
N PRO A 263 15.66 -13.45 19.43
CA PRO A 263 17.07 -13.20 19.66
C PRO A 263 17.22 -12.61 21.06
N ALA A 264 17.90 -13.33 21.94
CA ALA A 264 18.18 -12.94 23.31
C ALA A 264 19.20 -11.78 23.34
N THR A 265 18.85 -10.64 22.73
CA THR A 265 19.69 -9.44 22.73
C THR A 265 18.95 -8.17 23.11
N PHE A 266 17.67 -8.21 23.52
CA PHE A 266 17.01 -7.03 24.09
C PHE A 266 16.18 -7.37 25.34
N SER A 267 16.57 -6.73 26.46
CA SER A 267 15.95 -6.65 27.79
C SER A 267 16.30 -7.68 28.90
N THR A 268 17.58 -7.98 29.11
CA THR A 268 18.11 -8.40 30.43
C THR A 268 18.50 -7.19 31.31
N ILE A 269 17.72 -6.11 31.32
CA ILE A 269 17.83 -5.03 32.31
C ILE A 269 16.45 -4.70 32.91
N ALA A 270 15.69 -5.73 33.26
CA ALA A 270 14.47 -5.57 34.07
C ALA A 270 14.47 -6.45 35.34
N SER A 271 15.63 -6.98 35.78
CA SER A 271 15.65 -7.91 36.93
C SER A 271 16.84 -7.83 37.88
N VAL A 272 17.71 -6.82 37.83
CA VAL A 272 18.78 -6.67 38.83
C VAL A 272 18.39 -5.73 39.99
N THR A 273 17.34 -4.93 39.87
CA THR A 273 16.89 -4.05 40.98
C THR A 273 16.00 -4.72 42.04
N LYS A 274 15.71 -6.02 41.93
CA LYS A 274 14.95 -6.76 42.96
C LYS A 274 15.81 -7.44 44.03
N LEU A 275 17.15 -7.34 43.98
CA LEU A 275 18.01 -7.95 44.99
C LEU A 275 18.42 -7.00 46.14
N LEU A 276 18.05 -5.71 46.09
CA LEU A 276 18.52 -4.71 47.06
C LEU A 276 17.43 -4.04 47.89
N TRP A 277 16.15 -4.36 47.67
CA TRP A 277 15.06 -3.80 48.49
C TRP A 277 14.07 -4.90 48.87
N ARG A 278 14.26 -5.45 50.08
CA ARG A 278 13.19 -6.12 50.81
C ARG A 278 12.28 -5.06 51.40
N SER A 279 11.11 -4.88 50.80
CA SER A 279 9.90 -4.48 51.53
C SER A 279 8.69 -4.88 50.70
N ASP A 280 7.79 -5.65 51.32
CA ASP A 280 6.55 -6.12 50.74
C ASP A 280 5.75 -4.98 50.11
N SER A 281 5.54 -5.09 48.80
CA SER A 281 4.40 -4.48 48.13
C SER A 281 4.07 -5.34 46.91
N GLN A 282 2.86 -5.91 46.92
CA GLN A 282 2.30 -6.60 45.78
C GLN A 282 2.11 -5.58 44.64
N THR A 283 3.12 -5.42 43.79
CA THR A 283 2.98 -4.66 42.54
C THR A 283 2.02 -5.42 41.62
N PRO A 284 1.00 -4.77 41.02
CA PRO A 284 0.12 -5.43 40.07
C PRO A 284 0.96 -5.93 38.89
N LYS A 285 0.91 -7.24 38.63
CA LYS A 285 1.55 -7.84 37.45
C LYS A 285 1.01 -7.14 36.20
N ALA A 286 1.86 -6.39 35.51
CA ALA A 286 1.54 -5.88 34.19
C ALA A 286 1.07 -7.07 33.32
N LYS A 287 -0.13 -6.98 32.75
CA LYS A 287 -0.65 -8.01 31.83
C LYS A 287 0.31 -8.06 30.63
N GLU A 288 1.13 -9.12 30.54
CA GLU A 288 1.89 -9.42 29.33
C GLU A 288 0.90 -9.51 28.15
N GLU A 289 1.06 -8.64 27.16
CA GLU A 289 0.23 -8.68 25.96
C GLU A 289 0.57 -9.95 25.17
N LYS A 290 -0.36 -10.90 25.14
CA LYS A 290 -0.21 -12.13 24.35
C LYS A 290 -0.20 -11.81 22.85
N ILE A 291 0.88 -12.21 22.17
CA ILE A 291 1.01 -12.14 20.70
C ILE A 291 0.10 -13.19 20.05
N GLN A 292 -0.39 -12.89 18.85
CA GLN A 292 -1.06 -13.87 18.02
C GLN A 292 -0.12 -15.00 17.54
N SER A 293 -0.64 -16.22 17.44
CA SER A 293 0.12 -17.36 16.89
C SER A 293 0.42 -17.22 15.40
N PHE A 294 1.57 -17.73 14.99
CA PHE A 294 1.98 -17.77 13.58
C PHE A 294 1.17 -18.80 12.79
N ALA A 295 0.64 -18.39 11.65
CA ALA A 295 0.11 -19.28 10.63
C ALA A 295 1.25 -19.89 9.78
N ARG A 296 0.94 -20.92 9.00
CA ARG A 296 1.95 -21.67 8.23
C ARG A 296 2.53 -20.82 7.10
N ALA A 297 3.86 -20.71 7.07
CA ALA A 297 4.62 -20.17 5.94
C ALA A 297 5.55 -21.25 5.39
N SER A 298 5.42 -21.53 4.10
CA SER A 298 6.19 -22.57 3.41
C SER A 298 7.11 -21.94 2.37
N PRO A 299 8.43 -22.20 2.42
CA PRO A 299 9.37 -21.67 1.44
C PRO A 299 9.12 -22.27 0.06
N LEU A 300 9.20 -21.45 -0.98
CA LEU A 300 9.03 -21.86 -2.37
C LEU A 300 10.34 -21.88 -3.14
N THR A 301 11.07 -20.76 -3.11
CA THR A 301 12.35 -20.62 -3.81
C THR A 301 13.19 -19.53 -3.12
N CYS A 302 14.49 -19.55 -3.35
CA CYS A 302 15.40 -18.50 -2.94
C CYS A 302 16.49 -18.28 -4.00
N LEU A 303 16.86 -17.03 -4.21
CA LEU A 303 18.02 -16.61 -4.99
C LEU A 303 19.06 -16.04 -4.03
N LYS A 304 20.15 -16.78 -3.85
CA LYS A 304 21.35 -16.33 -3.13
C LYS A 304 22.39 -15.89 -4.16
N ASP A 305 23.02 -14.75 -3.93
CA ASP A 305 23.97 -14.16 -4.88
C ASP A 305 25.03 -13.35 -4.13
N HIS A 306 25.77 -13.99 -3.23
CA HIS A 306 26.82 -13.33 -2.45
C HIS A 306 27.90 -12.74 -3.37
N PRO A 307 28.40 -11.51 -3.14
CA PRO A 307 28.23 -10.64 -1.96
C PRO A 307 27.03 -9.68 -2.02
N ARG A 308 26.09 -9.90 -2.93
CA ARG A 308 24.95 -9.01 -3.16
C ARG A 308 23.90 -9.23 -2.09
N LYS A 309 23.35 -8.13 -1.58
CA LYS A 309 22.24 -8.11 -0.62
C LYS A 309 21.05 -7.43 -1.27
N GLY A 310 19.85 -8.00 -1.14
CA GLY A 310 18.62 -7.34 -1.58
C GLY A 310 18.24 -6.24 -0.60
N GLU A 311 17.94 -5.04 -1.10
CA GLU A 311 17.72 -3.86 -0.25
C GLU A 311 16.29 -3.35 -0.29
N LYS A 312 15.69 -3.21 -1.48
CA LYS A 312 14.34 -2.64 -1.65
C LYS A 312 13.53 -3.47 -2.62
N LEU A 313 12.23 -3.56 -2.35
CA LEU A 313 11.24 -4.25 -3.16
C LEU A 313 10.12 -3.29 -3.56
N THR A 314 9.89 -3.12 -4.86
CA THR A 314 8.76 -2.35 -5.40
C THR A 314 7.87 -3.29 -6.21
N LEU A 315 6.57 -3.34 -5.91
CA LEU A 315 5.61 -4.14 -6.67
C LEU A 315 4.94 -3.31 -7.77
N SER A 316 4.60 -3.96 -8.89
CA SER A 316 3.67 -3.39 -9.86
C SER A 316 2.26 -3.26 -9.26
N PRO A 317 1.39 -2.40 -9.82
CA PRO A 317 0.01 -2.27 -9.33
C PRO A 317 -0.77 -3.59 -9.32
N SER A 318 -0.54 -4.44 -10.32
CA SER A 318 -1.09 -5.80 -10.40
C SER A 318 -0.38 -6.81 -9.48
N GLY A 319 0.80 -6.45 -8.98
CA GLY A 319 1.73 -7.31 -8.25
C GLY A 319 2.26 -8.52 -9.01
N THR A 320 2.05 -8.60 -10.32
CA THR A 320 2.61 -9.65 -11.20
C THR A 320 4.10 -9.44 -11.47
N LEU A 321 4.59 -8.23 -11.23
CA LEU A 321 5.98 -7.83 -11.36
C LEU A 321 6.50 -7.23 -10.06
N ALA A 322 7.79 -7.42 -9.81
CA ALA A 322 8.49 -6.73 -8.75
C ALA A 322 9.88 -6.26 -9.22
N ALA A 323 10.24 -5.02 -8.89
CA ALA A 323 11.59 -4.51 -9.07
C ALA A 323 12.34 -4.60 -7.74
N ILE A 324 13.55 -5.15 -7.77
CA ILE A 324 14.38 -5.40 -6.59
C ILE A 324 15.73 -4.74 -6.79
N THR A 325 16.10 -3.83 -5.90
CA THR A 325 17.43 -3.20 -5.92
C THR A 325 18.37 -3.93 -4.98
N ASP A 326 19.65 -4.07 -5.38
CA ASP A 326 20.68 -4.68 -4.54
C ASP A 326 21.79 -3.72 -4.12
N SER A 327 22.58 -4.16 -3.14
CA SER A 327 23.66 -3.40 -2.51
C SER A 327 24.83 -3.02 -3.42
N LEU A 328 24.94 -3.64 -4.60
CA LEU A 328 26.02 -3.37 -5.56
C LEU A 328 25.45 -2.82 -6.89
N GLY A 329 24.27 -2.21 -6.85
CA GLY A 329 23.70 -1.44 -7.95
C GLY A 329 23.19 -2.25 -9.13
N ARG A 330 22.63 -3.45 -8.91
CA ARG A 330 21.71 -4.06 -9.90
C ARG A 330 20.28 -3.80 -9.51
N ILE A 331 19.44 -3.84 -10.54
CA ILE A 331 17.98 -3.88 -10.42
C ILE A 331 17.52 -5.16 -11.11
N LEU A 332 16.77 -6.00 -10.40
CA LEU A 332 16.19 -7.23 -10.91
C LEU A 332 14.69 -7.03 -11.10
N LEU A 333 14.17 -7.38 -12.28
CA LEU A 333 12.73 -7.50 -12.51
C LEU A 333 12.32 -8.95 -12.30
N LEU A 334 11.56 -9.20 -11.25
CA LEU A 334 11.02 -10.51 -10.90
C LEU A 334 9.59 -10.65 -11.44
N ASP A 335 9.31 -11.74 -12.13
CA ASP A 335 7.94 -12.24 -12.29
C ASP A 335 7.50 -12.89 -10.98
N THR A 336 6.47 -12.37 -10.33
CA THR A 336 6.06 -12.85 -9.00
C THR A 336 5.24 -14.14 -9.05
N GLN A 337 4.63 -14.46 -10.20
CA GLN A 337 3.84 -15.68 -10.41
C GLN A 337 4.77 -16.84 -10.76
N ALA A 338 5.59 -16.64 -11.79
CA ALA A 338 6.59 -17.61 -12.22
C ALA A 338 7.80 -17.69 -11.26
N ARG A 339 8.01 -16.66 -10.42
CA ARG A 339 9.12 -16.54 -9.45
C ARG A 339 10.50 -16.59 -10.12
N VAL A 340 10.61 -16.02 -11.31
CA VAL A 340 11.84 -15.95 -12.11
C VAL A 340 12.21 -14.51 -12.41
N VAL A 341 13.50 -14.21 -12.40
CA VAL A 341 14.01 -12.91 -12.84
C VAL A 341 13.95 -12.86 -14.36
N VAL A 342 13.21 -11.89 -14.89
CA VAL A 342 12.93 -11.74 -16.34
C VAL A 342 13.77 -10.65 -16.99
N ARG A 343 14.33 -9.73 -16.21
CA ARG A 343 15.16 -8.62 -16.71
C ARG A 343 16.09 -8.10 -15.63
N LEU A 344 17.23 -7.54 -16.05
CA LEU A 344 18.27 -7.03 -15.16
C LEU A 344 18.87 -5.73 -15.70
N TRP A 345 19.11 -4.77 -14.82
CA TRP A 345 19.89 -3.56 -15.10
C TRP A 345 21.11 -3.49 -14.18
N LYS A 346 22.24 -2.96 -14.67
CA LYS A 346 23.52 -2.82 -13.95
C LYS A 346 23.95 -1.37 -13.84
N GLY A 347 24.69 -1.03 -12.79
CA GLY A 347 25.27 0.30 -12.60
C GLY A 347 24.28 1.33 -12.02
N TYR A 348 23.29 0.88 -11.25
CA TYR A 348 22.24 1.66 -10.62
C TYR A 348 22.37 1.63 -9.09
N ARG A 349 23.55 2.02 -8.57
CA ARG A 349 23.77 2.12 -7.12
C ARG A 349 22.84 3.14 -6.50
N ASP A 350 22.29 2.80 -5.33
CA ASP A 350 21.34 3.61 -4.55
C ASP A 350 20.04 3.96 -5.31
N ALA A 351 19.71 3.21 -6.35
CA ALA A 351 18.53 3.49 -7.14
C ALA A 351 17.23 3.27 -6.35
N SER A 352 16.19 3.99 -6.75
CA SER A 352 14.82 3.73 -6.32
C SER A 352 13.94 3.49 -7.54
N CYS A 353 12.96 2.59 -7.39
CA CYS A 353 12.11 2.15 -8.48
C CYS A 353 10.64 2.38 -8.12
N LEU A 354 9.86 2.81 -9.11
CA LEU A 354 8.39 2.79 -9.06
C LEU A 354 7.81 2.29 -10.38
N PHE A 355 6.64 1.66 -10.30
CA PHE A 355 5.88 1.31 -11.48
C PHE A 355 4.90 2.43 -11.82
N MET A 356 4.74 2.71 -13.10
CA MET A 356 3.80 3.71 -13.60
C MET A 356 3.19 3.25 -14.93
N GLU A 357 2.04 3.79 -15.30
CA GLU A 357 1.48 3.63 -16.63
C GLU A 357 1.81 4.87 -17.46
N MET A 358 2.16 4.67 -18.73
CA MET A 358 2.50 5.77 -19.63
C MET A 358 1.80 5.60 -20.97
N LEU A 359 1.19 6.67 -21.46
CA LEU A 359 0.57 6.71 -22.78
C LEU A 359 1.65 6.58 -23.86
N VAL A 360 1.51 5.60 -24.74
CA VAL A 360 2.49 5.30 -25.80
C VAL A 360 2.02 5.82 -27.16
N ASN A 361 0.72 5.74 -27.46
CA ASN A 361 0.16 6.10 -28.75
C ASN A 361 -0.35 7.55 -28.79
N LYS A 362 0.51 8.53 -28.49
CA LYS A 362 0.09 9.93 -28.44
C LYS A 362 -0.22 10.51 -29.83
N ASP A 363 0.52 10.07 -30.85
CA ASP A 363 0.46 10.64 -32.21
C ASP A 363 -0.72 10.13 -33.04
N THR A 364 -1.23 8.92 -32.77
CA THR A 364 -2.43 8.37 -33.44
C THR A 364 -3.72 9.01 -32.92
N ALA A 365 -3.78 9.34 -31.63
CA ALA A 365 -4.93 10.00 -31.00
C ALA A 365 -5.13 11.44 -31.48
N SER A 366 -4.06 12.12 -31.91
CA SER A 366 -4.16 13.46 -32.52
C SER A 366 -4.68 13.47 -33.96
N SER A 367 -4.70 12.33 -34.65
CA SER A 367 -5.11 12.24 -36.06
C SER A 367 -6.57 11.82 -36.26
N SER A 368 -7.29 11.38 -35.21
CA SER A 368 -8.67 10.90 -35.33
C SER A 368 -9.60 11.56 -34.32
N SER A 369 -10.16 12.72 -34.70
CA SER A 369 -11.31 13.41 -34.09
C SER A 369 -11.16 13.89 -32.62
N ASN A 370 -11.78 15.03 -32.29
CA ASN A 370 -11.89 15.58 -30.93
C ASN A 370 -12.69 14.70 -29.93
N TYR A 371 -13.02 13.45 -30.29
CA TYR A 371 -13.83 12.52 -29.52
C TYR A 371 -13.08 11.26 -29.06
N TYR A 372 -11.84 11.02 -29.49
CA TYR A 372 -11.07 9.86 -29.02
C TYR A 372 -10.44 10.16 -27.65
N GLY A 373 -11.09 9.69 -26.58
CA GLY A 373 -10.46 9.57 -25.27
C GLY A 373 -9.47 8.39 -25.27
N ALA A 374 -8.31 8.56 -24.62
CA ALA A 374 -7.33 7.48 -24.50
C ALA A 374 -7.93 6.26 -23.78
N VAL A 375 -7.78 5.08 -24.37
CA VAL A 375 -8.26 3.81 -23.82
C VAL A 375 -7.10 3.10 -23.11
N LYS A 376 -7.40 2.15 -22.22
CA LYS A 376 -6.38 1.38 -21.49
C LYS A 376 -5.31 0.74 -22.38
N SER A 377 -5.66 0.34 -23.60
CA SER A 377 -4.73 -0.21 -24.59
C SER A 377 -3.66 0.78 -25.06
N ASP A 378 -3.89 2.08 -24.90
CA ASP A 378 -2.94 3.13 -25.29
C ASP A 378 -1.84 3.34 -24.25
N TYR A 379 -2.00 2.74 -23.07
CA TYR A 379 -1.03 2.81 -21.98
C TYR A 379 -0.18 1.55 -21.95
N CYS A 380 1.09 1.72 -21.60
CA CYS A 380 1.96 0.61 -21.23
C CYS A 380 2.43 0.73 -19.79
N LEU A 381 2.65 -0.43 -19.16
CA LEU A 381 3.30 -0.49 -17.86
C LEU A 381 4.78 -0.18 -18.03
N CYS A 382 5.28 0.72 -17.21
CA CYS A 382 6.67 1.15 -17.18
C CYS A 382 7.28 0.99 -15.79
N LEU A 383 8.61 0.87 -15.77
CA LEU A 383 9.42 0.99 -14.58
C LEU A 383 10.21 2.30 -14.66
N ALA A 384 9.93 3.23 -13.74
CA ALA A 384 10.77 4.39 -13.53
C ALA A 384 11.90 4.04 -12.57
N ILE A 385 13.13 4.32 -12.98
CA ILE A 385 14.36 4.09 -12.22
C ILE A 385 14.99 5.44 -11.94
N HIS A 386 14.90 5.89 -10.70
CA HIS A 386 15.65 7.05 -10.24
C HIS A 386 17.06 6.61 -9.84
N ALA A 387 18.07 7.19 -10.47
CA ALA A 387 19.48 6.88 -10.27
C ALA A 387 20.22 8.10 -9.70
N PRO A 388 20.23 8.31 -8.36
CA PRO A 388 20.74 9.54 -7.75
C PRO A 388 22.19 9.85 -8.11
N ARG A 389 23.06 8.82 -8.14
CA ARG A 389 24.49 8.99 -8.48
C ARG A 389 24.72 9.45 -9.92
N LYS A 390 23.79 9.15 -10.82
CA LYS A 390 23.84 9.58 -12.22
C LYS A 390 23.09 10.90 -12.44
N GLY A 391 22.29 11.36 -11.47
CA GLY A 391 21.45 12.55 -11.61
C GLY A 391 20.39 12.40 -12.70
N ILE A 392 19.82 11.20 -12.88
CA ILE A 392 18.81 10.92 -13.90
C ILE A 392 17.67 10.04 -13.38
N ILE A 393 16.51 10.17 -14.01
CA ILE A 393 15.39 9.24 -13.94
C ILE A 393 15.21 8.63 -15.33
N GLU A 394 15.23 7.30 -15.42
CA GLU A 394 14.94 6.58 -16.66
C GLU A 394 13.61 5.85 -16.58
N VAL A 395 12.82 5.92 -17.65
CA VAL A 395 11.54 5.19 -17.75
C VAL A 395 11.69 4.09 -18.79
N TRP A 396 11.48 2.85 -18.38
CA TRP A 396 11.62 1.65 -19.21
C TRP A 396 10.27 0.97 -19.41
N GLN A 397 9.96 0.59 -20.65
CA GLN A 397 8.76 -0.18 -20.93
C GLN A 397 8.89 -1.62 -20.45
N MET A 398 7.88 -2.10 -19.72
CA MET A 398 7.80 -3.48 -19.27
C MET A 398 7.16 -4.38 -20.35
N ARG A 399 7.54 -5.65 -20.43
CA ARG A 399 8.55 -6.36 -19.62
C ARG A 399 9.96 -6.24 -20.23
N THR A 400 10.05 -6.39 -21.54
CA THR A 400 11.31 -6.39 -22.31
C THR A 400 11.46 -5.18 -23.24
N GLY A 401 10.59 -4.18 -23.11
CA GLY A 401 10.59 -3.01 -23.99
C GLY A 401 11.75 -2.03 -23.76
N PRO A 402 11.93 -1.05 -24.67
CA PRO A 402 13.05 -0.12 -24.65
C PRO A 402 12.95 0.91 -23.51
N ARG A 403 14.02 1.69 -23.35
CA ARG A 403 13.99 2.92 -22.54
C ARG A 403 13.19 3.98 -23.32
N LEU A 404 12.12 4.48 -22.72
CA LEU A 404 11.23 5.44 -23.35
C LEU A 404 11.67 6.88 -23.11
N VAL A 405 12.10 7.20 -21.88
CA VAL A 405 12.48 8.57 -21.49
C VAL A 405 13.66 8.53 -20.53
N SER A 406 14.52 9.56 -20.61
CA SER A 406 15.55 9.87 -19.62
C SER A 406 15.44 11.34 -19.23
N VAL A 407 15.22 11.61 -17.94
CA VAL A 407 15.00 12.96 -17.40
C VAL A 407 16.16 13.30 -16.46
N PRO A 408 16.85 14.45 -16.64
CA PRO A 408 17.84 14.89 -15.66
C PRO A 408 17.15 15.25 -14.34
N CYS A 409 17.82 14.96 -13.23
CA CYS A 409 17.29 15.11 -11.89
C CYS A 409 18.34 15.81 -11.02
N SER A 410 17.95 16.88 -10.33
CA SER A 410 18.85 17.62 -9.44
C SER A 410 19.26 16.77 -8.25
N LYS A 411 20.45 17.06 -7.69
CA LYS A 411 20.85 16.51 -6.39
C LYS A 411 19.79 16.87 -5.34
N GLY A 412 19.58 15.99 -4.37
CA GLY A 412 18.55 16.21 -3.34
C GLY A 412 17.16 15.70 -3.69
N SER A 413 16.94 15.25 -4.93
CA SER A 413 15.63 14.76 -5.38
C SER A 413 15.27 13.38 -4.81
N LYS A 414 13.99 13.20 -4.47
CA LYS A 414 13.42 11.93 -4.01
C LYS A 414 12.22 11.58 -4.87
N MET A 415 12.20 10.35 -5.37
CA MET A 415 11.08 9.84 -6.14
C MET A 415 10.06 9.20 -5.20
N LEU A 416 8.81 9.67 -5.22
CA LEU A 416 7.71 9.17 -4.41
C LEU A 416 6.60 8.64 -5.31
N GLN A 417 5.96 7.55 -4.91
CA GLN A 417 4.80 6.99 -5.59
C GLN A 417 3.56 7.29 -4.73
N PRO A 418 2.48 7.83 -5.31
CA PRO A 418 1.20 7.90 -4.62
C PRO A 418 0.76 6.51 -4.17
N THR A 419 0.15 6.46 -2.99
CA THR A 419 -0.41 5.23 -2.44
C THR A 419 -1.40 4.61 -3.42
N TYR A 420 -1.39 3.28 -3.48
CA TYR A 420 -2.30 2.55 -4.35
C TYR A 420 -3.75 2.93 -4.06
N ARG A 421 -4.50 3.28 -5.12
CA ARG A 421 -5.95 3.43 -5.09
C ARG A 421 -6.55 2.40 -6.04
N PRO A 422 -7.54 1.59 -5.61
CA PRO A 422 -8.40 0.93 -6.57
C PRO A 422 -9.20 2.03 -7.29
N ALA A 423 -9.18 2.02 -8.62
CA ALA A 423 -10.22 2.74 -9.35
C ALA A 423 -11.57 2.11 -9.00
N THR A 424 -12.41 2.82 -8.26
CA THR A 424 -13.85 2.51 -8.19
C THR A 424 -14.38 2.60 -9.62
N ARG A 425 -14.92 1.49 -10.13
CA ARG A 425 -15.41 1.39 -11.51
C ARG A 425 -16.50 2.42 -11.84
N GLU A 426 -17.12 3.09 -10.88
CA GLU A 426 -18.11 4.14 -11.12
C GLU A 426 -17.57 5.29 -11.97
N LEU A 427 -16.28 5.64 -11.83
CA LEU A 427 -15.61 6.63 -12.68
C LEU A 427 -15.29 6.11 -14.09
N GLU A 428 -15.04 4.80 -14.23
CA GLU A 428 -14.83 4.15 -15.54
C GLU A 428 -16.18 3.96 -16.26
N TYR A 429 -17.24 3.53 -15.56
CA TYR A 429 -18.59 3.38 -16.09
C TYR A 429 -19.23 4.73 -16.45
N GLY A 430 -18.96 5.79 -15.68
CA GLY A 430 -19.38 7.15 -16.03
C GLY A 430 -18.67 7.72 -17.27
N ARG A 431 -17.51 7.16 -17.64
CA ARG A 431 -16.77 7.51 -18.86
C ARG A 431 -17.16 6.65 -20.06
N THR A 432 -17.62 5.41 -19.82
CA THR A 432 -18.21 4.57 -20.86
C THR A 432 -19.69 4.93 -21.00
N ASN A 433 -20.13 5.47 -22.14
CA ASN A 433 -21.55 5.73 -22.42
C ASN A 433 -22.36 4.40 -22.60
N ILE A 434 -22.33 3.51 -21.62
CA ILE A 434 -22.96 2.18 -21.63
C ILE A 434 -24.28 2.19 -20.80
N GLY A 435 -24.55 3.26 -20.04
CA GLY A 435 -25.79 3.45 -19.30
C GLY A 435 -26.79 4.36 -20.02
N SER A 436 -28.09 4.06 -19.92
CA SER A 436 -29.19 4.90 -20.43
C SER A 436 -29.41 6.20 -19.65
N ARG A 437 -28.70 6.38 -18.53
CA ARG A 437 -28.72 7.58 -17.70
C ARG A 437 -27.29 8.03 -17.39
N PRO A 438 -26.96 9.33 -17.51
CA PRO A 438 -25.71 9.85 -17.00
C PRO A 438 -25.66 9.67 -15.47
N SER A 439 -24.48 9.31 -14.95
CA SER A 439 -24.26 9.08 -13.51
C SER A 439 -24.44 10.35 -12.65
N LYS A 440 -24.41 11.53 -13.28
CA LYS A 440 -24.73 12.82 -12.63
C LYS A 440 -25.30 13.80 -13.66
N GLN A 441 -26.46 14.38 -13.39
CA GLN A 441 -27.03 15.44 -14.22
C GLN A 441 -26.23 16.72 -14.00
N LYS A 442 -25.61 17.29 -15.04
CA LYS A 442 -24.96 18.60 -14.95
C LYS A 442 -26.04 19.67 -14.88
N SER A 443 -26.01 20.50 -13.83
CA SER A 443 -26.87 21.70 -13.72
C SER A 443 -26.47 22.69 -14.82
N GLY A 444 -27.15 22.64 -15.96
CA GLY A 444 -26.92 23.51 -17.13
C GLY A 444 -26.83 22.81 -18.49
N GLY A 445 -26.98 21.48 -18.58
CA GLY A 445 -27.00 20.78 -19.86
C GLY A 445 -28.36 20.90 -20.56
N GLY A 446 -28.40 21.50 -21.76
CA GLY A 446 -29.60 21.55 -22.61
C GLY A 446 -29.99 20.19 -23.21
N ILE A 447 -30.88 20.19 -24.20
CA ILE A 447 -31.37 18.99 -24.94
C ILE A 447 -30.24 18.08 -25.43
N GLU A 448 -29.06 18.64 -25.66
CA GLU A 448 -27.83 17.99 -26.10
C GLU A 448 -27.22 17.01 -25.06
N SER A 449 -27.74 17.03 -23.82
CA SER A 449 -27.40 16.08 -22.76
C SER A 449 -28.26 14.83 -22.75
N LEU A 450 -29.29 14.74 -23.62
CA LEU A 450 -30.13 13.56 -23.79
C LEU A 450 -29.42 12.57 -24.71
N LEU A 451 -29.18 11.35 -24.22
CA LEU A 451 -28.74 10.24 -25.07
C LEU A 451 -29.96 9.56 -25.70
N ALA A 452 -29.88 9.23 -26.99
CA ALA A 452 -30.94 8.53 -27.71
C ALA A 452 -31.16 7.13 -27.12
N ILE A 453 -32.41 6.80 -26.82
CA ILE A 453 -32.80 5.45 -26.39
C ILE A 453 -32.66 4.51 -27.61
N PRO A 454 -31.88 3.41 -27.54
CA PRO A 454 -31.85 2.43 -28.61
C PRO A 454 -33.26 1.94 -28.90
N TRP A 455 -33.69 1.94 -30.17
CA TRP A 455 -35.07 1.66 -30.55
C TRP A 455 -35.61 0.33 -29.98
N MET A 456 -34.75 -0.69 -29.79
CA MET A 456 -35.13 -1.96 -29.17
C MET A 456 -35.55 -1.83 -27.69
N PHE A 457 -35.02 -0.85 -26.94
CA PHE A 457 -35.34 -0.65 -25.52
C PHE A 457 -36.71 0.02 -25.32
N ALA A 458 -37.15 0.83 -26.29
CA ALA A 458 -38.49 1.44 -26.28
C ALA A 458 -39.58 0.36 -26.41
N TRP A 459 -39.37 -0.66 -27.25
CA TRP A 459 -40.35 -1.74 -27.45
C TRP A 459 -40.56 -2.62 -26.21
N THR A 460 -39.51 -2.86 -25.41
CA THR A 460 -39.64 -3.59 -24.14
C THR A 460 -40.42 -2.83 -23.06
N GLN A 461 -40.47 -1.49 -23.11
CA GLN A 461 -41.27 -0.72 -22.16
C GLN A 461 -42.76 -0.64 -22.54
N THR A 462 -43.12 -0.91 -23.79
CA THR A 462 -44.52 -0.83 -24.25
C THR A 462 -45.38 -2.05 -23.90
N ARG A 463 -44.87 -3.05 -23.16
CA ARG A 463 -45.62 -4.26 -22.72
C ARG A 463 -46.39 -5.03 -23.82
N PHE A 464 -46.04 -4.88 -25.09
CA PHE A 464 -46.54 -5.78 -26.14
C PHE A 464 -45.58 -6.96 -26.30
N HIS A 465 -45.71 -7.96 -25.42
CA HIS A 465 -45.12 -9.27 -25.66
C HIS A 465 -45.98 -10.00 -26.71
N LEU A 466 -45.64 -9.86 -27.98
CA LEU A 466 -46.06 -10.81 -29.01
C LEU A 466 -45.16 -12.06 -28.87
N PRO A 467 -45.71 -13.26 -28.59
CA PRO A 467 -44.90 -14.47 -28.59
C PRO A 467 -44.46 -14.77 -30.03
N VAL A 468 -43.16 -14.60 -30.30
CA VAL A 468 -42.52 -15.07 -31.53
C VAL A 468 -42.34 -16.58 -31.39
N TRP A 469 -43.32 -17.33 -31.91
CA TRP A 469 -43.12 -18.68 -32.43
C TRP A 469 -43.67 -18.69 -33.85
N LEU A 470 -42.79 -18.50 -34.83
CA LEU A 470 -43.02 -18.92 -36.19
C LEU A 470 -41.69 -19.36 -36.79
N ALA A 471 -41.47 -20.67 -36.77
CA ALA A 471 -40.43 -21.31 -37.56
C ALA A 471 -40.96 -21.42 -39.00
N PHE A 472 -40.26 -20.81 -39.96
CA PHE A 472 -40.40 -21.17 -41.36
C PHE A 472 -39.30 -22.18 -41.70
N GLY A 473 -39.69 -23.44 -41.87
CA GLY A 473 -38.91 -24.43 -42.60
C GLY A 473 -39.37 -24.41 -44.06
N GLU A 474 -38.44 -24.21 -44.99
CA GLU A 474 -38.66 -24.53 -46.39
C GLU A 474 -38.58 -26.05 -46.56
N THR A 475 -39.63 -26.62 -47.15
CA THR A 475 -39.61 -27.97 -47.71
C THR A 475 -39.80 -27.85 -49.22
N THR A 476 -38.79 -28.34 -49.93
CA THR A 476 -38.65 -28.62 -51.38
C THR A 476 -38.73 -27.47 -52.36
#